data_AF-A0A377F7N3-F1
#
_entry.id   AF-A0A377F7N3-F1
#
_cell.length_a   1.000
_cell.length_b   1.000
_cell.length_c   1.000
_cell.angle_alpha   90.00
_cell.angle_beta   90.00
_cell.angle_gamma   90.00
#
_symmetry.space_group_name_H-M   'P 1'
#
loop_
_entity.id
_entity.type
_entity.pdbx_description
1 polymer ?
#
loop_
_entity_poly.entity_id
_entity_poly.type
_entity_poly.pdbx_seq_one_letter_code
_entity_poly.pdbx_strand_id
1 'polypeptide(L)'
;MNFSSELLNKGNKTPAFSISIEGRDITTVLDNRLMSLTLTDNRGFEADQLDLELDDADGKIVLPRRGAVITLALGWEGAAAFPERGIHGGRD
;
A
#
# COMPACT_ATOMS: atom_id res chain seq x y z
N MET A 1 -17.83 9.69 -35.96
CA MET A 1 -16.46 9.26 -35.59
C MET A 1 -16.56 8.68 -34.19
N ASN A 2 -16.35 7.37 -34.01
CA ASN A 2 -16.27 6.78 -32.68
C ASN A 2 -14.83 6.87 -32.21
N PHE A 3 -14.58 7.74 -31.24
CA PHE A 3 -13.32 7.72 -30.52
C PHE A 3 -13.35 6.51 -29.59
N SER A 4 -12.52 5.52 -29.89
CA SER A 4 -12.37 4.29 -29.11
C SER A 4 -11.97 4.65 -27.67
N SER A 5 -12.67 4.07 -26.69
CA SER A 5 -12.36 4.17 -25.26
C SER A 5 -10.89 3.87 -24.92
N GLU A 6 -10.21 3.10 -25.77
CA GLU A 6 -8.78 2.80 -25.68
C GLU A 6 -7.86 4.04 -25.77
N LEU A 7 -8.26 5.11 -26.45
CA LEU A 7 -7.48 6.35 -26.53
C LEU A 7 -7.63 7.23 -25.28
N LEU A 8 -8.79 7.18 -24.62
CA LEU A 8 -9.05 7.89 -23.36
C LEU A 8 -8.33 7.25 -22.18
N ASN A 9 -8.08 5.94 -22.22
CA ASN A 9 -7.43 5.22 -21.13
C ASN A 9 -5.89 5.22 -21.20
N LYS A 10 -5.31 5.70 -22.30
CA LYS A 10 -3.84 5.65 -22.52
C LYS A 10 -3.04 6.62 -21.63
N GLY A 11 -3.72 7.58 -20.98
CA GLY A 11 -3.10 8.57 -20.09
C GLY A 11 -3.57 8.50 -18.63
N ASN A 12 -4.56 7.66 -18.32
CA ASN A 12 -5.16 7.61 -16.99
C ASN A 12 -4.41 6.58 -16.16
N LYS A 13 -3.37 7.01 -15.46
CA LYS A 13 -2.68 6.13 -14.53
C LYS A 13 -3.49 6.09 -13.23
N THR A 14 -4.07 4.93 -12.92
CA THR A 14 -4.67 4.66 -11.62
C THR A 14 -3.55 4.30 -10.64
N PRO A 15 -3.37 5.04 -9.53
CA PRO A 15 -2.45 4.63 -8.47
C PRO A 15 -2.84 3.25 -7.95
N ALA A 16 -1.84 2.42 -7.64
CA ALA A 16 -2.04 1.09 -7.08
C ALA A 16 -1.01 0.81 -5.99
N PHE A 17 -1.33 -0.13 -5.11
CA PHE A 17 -0.42 -0.60 -4.08
C PHE A 17 -0.54 -2.13 -3.93
N SER A 18 0.49 -2.74 -3.34
CA SER A 18 0.41 -4.10 -2.80
C SER A 18 1.00 -4.10 -1.41
N ILE A 19 0.39 -4.86 -0.51
CA ILE A 19 0.81 -4.90 0.89
C ILE A 19 0.68 -6.30 1.46
N SER A 20 1.73 -6.72 2.18
CA SER A 20 1.75 -7.98 2.89
C SER A 20 2.21 -7.79 4.33
N ILE A 21 1.69 -8.63 5.22
CA ILE A 21 2.07 -8.70 6.63
C ILE A 21 2.57 -10.10 6.91
N GLU A 22 3.79 -10.22 7.46
CA GLU A 22 4.45 -11.53 7.70
C GLU A 22 4.45 -12.42 6.43
N GLY A 23 4.61 -11.81 5.26
CA GLY A 23 4.63 -12.51 3.96
C GLY A 23 3.26 -12.93 3.43
N ARG A 24 2.17 -12.67 4.16
CA ARG A 24 0.80 -12.90 3.67
C ARG A 24 0.30 -11.64 2.95
N ASP A 25 -0.04 -11.78 1.68
CA ASP A 25 -0.70 -10.72 0.92
C ASP A 25 -2.09 -10.42 1.51
N ILE A 26 -2.33 -9.16 1.82
CA ILE A 26 -3.60 -8.65 2.35
C ILE A 26 -4.15 -7.50 1.51
N THR A 27 -3.61 -7.28 0.30
CA THR A 27 -3.90 -6.12 -0.55
C THR A 27 -5.40 -5.94 -0.75
N THR A 28 -6.13 -6.97 -1.16
CA THR A 28 -7.60 -6.87 -1.37
C THR A 28 -8.37 -6.61 -0.08
N VAL A 29 -7.89 -7.10 1.07
CA VAL A 29 -8.55 -6.85 2.36
C VAL A 29 -8.38 -5.39 2.76
N LEU A 30 -7.17 -4.86 2.58
CA LEU A 30 -6.86 -3.46 2.86
C LEU A 30 -7.49 -2.50 1.86
N ASP A 31 -7.49 -2.82 0.57
CA ASP A 31 -8.05 -1.97 -0.49
C ASP A 31 -9.53 -1.64 -0.26
N ASN A 32 -10.31 -2.61 0.23
CA ASN A 32 -11.72 -2.40 0.57
C ASN A 32 -11.94 -1.53 1.83
N ARG A 33 -10.90 -1.28 2.61
CA ARG A 33 -10.96 -0.57 3.91
C ARG A 33 -10.08 0.68 3.93
N LEU A 34 -9.20 0.88 2.96
CA LEU A 34 -8.18 1.92 3.00
C LEU A 34 -8.80 3.30 2.78
N MET A 35 -8.69 4.16 3.79
CA MET A 35 -9.09 5.55 3.70
C MET A 35 -7.91 6.43 3.29
N SER A 36 -6.73 6.19 3.88
CA SER A 36 -5.49 6.86 3.51
C SER A 36 -4.25 6.00 3.75
N LEU A 37 -3.25 6.17 2.88
CA LEU A 37 -1.90 5.61 3.03
C LEU A 37 -0.90 6.74 2.88
N THR A 38 -0.02 6.89 3.86
CA THR A 38 1.11 7.83 3.81
C THR A 38 2.39 7.06 4.07
N LEU A 39 3.35 7.19 3.16
CA LEU A 39 4.72 6.73 3.35
C LEU A 39 5.64 7.94 3.43
N THR A 40 6.35 8.07 4.55
CA THR A 40 7.34 9.13 4.78
C THR A 40 8.72 8.49 4.73
N ASP A 41 9.47 8.76 3.67
CA ASP A 41 10.90 8.43 3.55
C ASP A 41 11.68 9.34 4.48
N ASN A 42 12.36 8.74 5.46
CA ASN A 42 13.15 9.46 6.44
C ASN A 42 14.64 9.35 6.10
N ARG A 43 15.35 10.47 6.19
CA ARG A 43 16.77 10.55 5.84
C ARG A 43 17.66 10.28 7.04
N GLY A 44 18.86 9.75 6.78
CA GLY A 44 19.90 9.61 7.80
C GLY A 44 19.78 8.28 8.55
N PHE A 45 19.59 8.36 9.87
CA PHE A 45 19.53 7.18 10.75
C PHE A 45 18.11 6.84 11.22
N GLU A 46 17.11 7.57 10.73
CA GLU A 46 15.71 7.32 11.04
C GLU A 46 15.12 6.32 10.04
N ALA A 47 14.26 5.42 10.53
CA ALA A 47 13.54 4.49 9.67
C ALA A 47 12.35 5.19 8.98
N ASP A 48 11.99 4.72 7.80
CA ASP A 48 10.78 5.17 7.11
C ASP A 48 9.53 4.92 7.96
N GLN A 49 8.53 5.77 7.78
CA GLN A 49 7.26 5.67 8.48
C GLN A 49 6.12 5.38 7.50
N LEU A 50 5.33 4.35 7.80
CA LEU A 50 4.09 4.03 7.10
C LEU A 50 2.90 4.24 8.02
N ASP A 51 2.00 5.13 7.61
CA ASP A 51 0.71 5.38 8.24
C ASP A 51 -0.42 4.85 7.35
N LEU A 52 -1.35 4.10 7.96
CA LEU A 52 -2.55 3.58 7.33
C LEU A 52 -3.78 3.98 8.14
N GLU A 53 -4.76 4.59 7.48
CA GLU A 53 -6.07 4.87 8.04
C GLU A 53 -7.10 3.97 7.37
N LEU A 54 -7.87 3.23 8.18
CA LEU A 54 -8.74 2.16 7.72
C LEU A 54 -10.17 2.33 8.25
N ASP A 55 -11.14 2.00 7.42
CA ASP A 55 -12.54 1.87 7.82
C ASP A 55 -12.76 0.55 8.61
N ASP A 56 -13.03 0.71 9.90
CA ASP A 56 -13.42 -0.36 10.82
C ASP A 56 -14.86 -0.21 11.35
N ALA A 57 -15.76 0.38 10.56
CA ALA A 57 -17.16 0.52 10.96
C ALA A 57 -17.84 -0.81 11.33
N ASP A 58 -17.34 -1.94 10.81
CA ASP A 58 -17.83 -3.29 11.12
C ASP A 58 -17.04 -4.03 12.23
N GLY A 59 -16.01 -3.40 12.81
CA GLY A 59 -15.22 -3.93 13.94
C GLY A 59 -14.45 -5.21 13.63
N LYS A 60 -14.09 -5.45 12.36
CA LYS A 60 -13.41 -6.68 11.92
C LYS A 60 -11.92 -6.52 11.70
N ILE A 61 -11.37 -5.32 11.86
CA ILE A 61 -9.93 -5.12 11.74
C ILE A 61 -9.23 -5.71 12.96
N VAL A 62 -8.37 -6.70 12.71
CA VAL A 62 -7.44 -7.23 13.71
C VAL A 62 -6.08 -6.61 13.46
N LEU A 63 -5.60 -5.81 14.41
CA LEU A 63 -4.28 -5.20 14.31
C LEU A 63 -3.19 -6.28 14.32
N PRO A 64 -2.15 -6.14 13.49
CA PRO A 64 -1.02 -7.04 13.51
C PRO A 64 -0.30 -6.96 14.86
N ARG A 65 0.41 -8.03 15.21
CA ARG A 65 1.29 -8.03 16.39
C ARG A 65 2.37 -6.96 16.21
N ARG A 66 2.77 -6.30 17.30
CA ARG A 66 3.89 -5.36 17.28
C ARG A 66 5.14 -6.05 16.72
N GLY A 67 5.84 -5.38 15.80
CA GLY A 67 7.03 -5.90 15.14
C GLY A 67 6.75 -6.87 13.99
N ALA A 68 5.48 -7.10 13.62
CA ALA A 68 5.14 -7.78 12.38
C ALA A 68 5.75 -7.03 11.19
N VAL A 69 6.43 -7.75 10.30
CA VAL A 69 7.05 -7.15 9.12
C VAL A 69 5.98 -6.83 8.10
N ILE A 70 5.94 -5.57 7.67
CA ILE A 70 5.07 -5.09 6.60
C ILE A 70 5.94 -4.86 5.37
N THR A 71 5.49 -5.38 4.22
CA THR A 71 6.10 -5.07 2.92
C THR A 71 5.07 -4.32 2.09
N LEU A 72 5.44 -3.13 1.63
CA LEU A 72 4.61 -2.26 0.80
C LEU A 72 5.28 -2.07 -0.56
N ALA A 73 4.47 -2.09 -1.62
CA ALA A 73 4.87 -1.61 -2.94
C ALA A 73 3.84 -0.58 -3.41
N LEU A 74 4.32 0.52 -3.99
CA LEU A 74 3.49 1.55 -4.61
C LEU A 74 3.76 1.55 -6.11
N GLY A 75 2.73 1.86 -6.91
CA GLY A 75 2.84 1.83 -8.35
C GLY A 75 1.60 2.34 -9.06
N TRP A 76 1.45 1.88 -10.30
CA TRP A 76 0.30 2.18 -11.16
C TRP A 76 -0.35 0.87 -11.57
N GLU A 77 -1.68 0.85 -11.65
CA GLU A 77 -2.43 -0.29 -12.16
C GLU A 77 -1.95 -0.67 -13.58
N GLY A 78 -1.74 -1.96 -13.82
CA GLY A 78 -1.22 -2.47 -15.09
C GLY A 78 0.28 -2.22 -15.34
N ALA A 79 1.00 -1.58 -14.43
CA ALA A 79 2.46 -1.47 -14.44
C ALA A 79 3.09 -2.41 -13.38
N ALA A 80 4.33 -2.83 -13.59
CA ALA A 80 5.08 -3.53 -12.55
C ALA A 80 5.27 -2.60 -11.34
N ALA A 81 4.80 -3.02 -10.16
CA ALA A 81 5.01 -2.28 -8.92
C ALA A 81 6.50 -2.31 -8.53
N PHE A 82 7.03 -1.20 -8.03
CA PHE A 82 8.38 -1.18 -7.45
C PHE A 82 8.26 -1.59 -5.99
N PRO A 83 8.87 -2.72 -5.56
CA PRO A 83 8.86 -3.09 -4.15
C PRO A 83 9.73 -2.11 -3.36
N GLU A 84 9.14 -1.46 -2.36
CA GLU A 84 9.93 -0.73 -1.38
C GLU A 84 10.27 -1.65 -0.20
N ARG A 85 11.45 -1.45 0.36
CA ARG A 85 12.08 -2.41 1.27
C ARG A 85 11.27 -2.53 2.57
N GLY A 86 11.15 -3.76 3.06
CA GLY A 86 10.33 -4.08 4.24
C GLY A 86 10.66 -3.20 5.44
N ILE A 87 9.64 -2.54 5.96
CA ILE A 87 9.76 -1.60 7.08
C ILE A 87 9.99 -2.44 8.34
N HIS A 88 11.21 -2.39 8.86
CA HIS A 88 11.58 -3.09 10.08
C HIS A 88 11.16 -2.25 11.27
N GLY A 89 10.10 -2.67 11.97
CA GLY A 89 9.77 -2.11 13.28
C GLY A 89 10.96 -2.33 14.23
N GLY A 90 11.61 -1.23 14.61
CA GLY A 90 12.78 -1.19 15.49
C GLY A 90 12.58 -2.06 16.72
N ARG A 91 13.58 -2.90 16.99
CA ARG A 91 13.79 -3.56 18.28
C ARG A 91 15.07 -2.97 18.84
N ASP A 92 14.89 -1.90 19.60
CA ASP A 92 15.86 -1.28 20.49
C ASP A 92 15.09 -0.68 21.67
#